data_AF-A0AA43THE9-F1
#
_entry.id   AF-A0AA43THE9-F1
#
_cell.length_a   1.000
_cell.length_b   1.000
_cell.length_c   1.000
_cell.angle_alpha   90.00
_cell.angle_beta   90.00
_cell.angle_gamma   90.00
#
_symmetry.space_group_name_H-M   'P 1'
#
loop_
_entity.id
_entity.type
_entity.pdbx_description
1 polymer ?
#
loop_
_entity_poly.entity_id
_entity_poly.type
_entity_poly.pdbx_seq_one_letter_code
_entity_poly.pdbx_strand_id
1 'polypeptide(L)' 'MNFDVKRMLKFEHNVGEKEKKYRLYAGSALLVISLFIPGGEVLLLLVGLALVATGYSGWCPIYSGLNKNTCEK' A
#
# COMPACT_ATOMS: atom_id res chain seq x y z
N MET A 1 -12.77 11.64 -13.62
CA MET A 1 -12.37 11.95 -12.22
C MET A 1 -11.07 12.71 -12.29
N ASN A 2 -10.94 13.85 -11.61
CA ASN A 2 -9.67 14.58 -11.55
C ASN A 2 -8.84 14.06 -10.37
N PHE A 3 -7.54 13.88 -10.54
CA PHE A 3 -6.65 13.41 -9.48
C PHE A 3 -6.28 14.57 -8.56
N ASP A 4 -6.56 14.45 -7.26
CA ASP A 4 -6.27 15.49 -6.27
C ASP A 4 -4.90 15.26 -5.62
N VAL A 5 -3.88 15.91 -6.15
CA VAL A 5 -2.50 15.83 -5.62
C VAL A 5 -2.40 16.35 -4.18
N LYS A 6 -3.21 17.36 -3.80
CA LYS A 6 -3.19 17.89 -2.43
C LYS A 6 -3.72 16.86 -1.45
N ARG A 7 -4.79 16.16 -1.81
CA ARG A 7 -5.34 15.08 -1.00
C ARG A 7 -4.43 13.86 -0.96
N MET A 8 -3.73 13.54 -2.06
CA MET A 8 -2.75 12.44 -2.11
C MET A 8 -1.71 12.52 -0.99
N LEU A 9 -1.26 13.73 -0.63
CA LEU A 9 -0.24 13.97 0.38
C LEU A 9 -0.80 14.09 1.81
N LYS A 10 -2.13 14.13 1.96
CA LYS A 10 -2.79 14.20 3.25
C LYS A 10 -2.96 12.80 3.82
N PHE A 11 -2.41 12.56 5.01
CA PHE A 11 -2.68 11.33 5.76
C PHE A 11 -4.16 11.25 6.11
N GLU A 12 -4.81 10.17 5.68
CA GLU A 12 -6.20 9.86 5.99
C GLU A 12 -6.39 8.35 6.13
N HIS A 13 -7.31 7.91 6.98
CA HIS A 13 -7.63 6.49 7.07
C HIS A 13 -8.58 6.12 5.92
N ASN A 14 -8.07 5.43 4.91
CA ASN A 14 -8.81 5.12 3.69
C ASN A 14 -8.65 3.69 3.18
N VAL A 15 -7.90 2.85 3.91
CA VAL A 15 -7.76 1.42 3.65
C VAL A 15 -8.48 0.64 4.73
N GLY A 16 -9.56 -0.07 4.36
CA GLY A 16 -10.32 -0.91 5.28
C GLY A 16 -9.62 -2.22 5.65
N GLU A 17 -10.16 -2.92 6.65
CA GLU A 17 -9.57 -4.14 7.22
C GLU A 17 -9.28 -5.23 6.17
N LYS A 18 -10.21 -5.44 5.23
CA LYS A 18 -10.04 -6.44 4.16
C LYS A 18 -8.84 -6.14 3.28
N GLU A 19 -8.73 -4.91 2.76
CA GLU A 19 -7.61 -4.51 1.92
C GLU A 19 -6.30 -4.40 2.71
N LYS A 20 -6.36 -3.94 3.95
CA LYS A 20 -5.21 -3.92 4.87
C LYS A 20 -4.61 -5.32 5.01
N LYS A 21 -5.44 -6.35 5.24
CA LYS A 21 -4.97 -7.74 5.31
C LYS A 21 -4.30 -8.17 4.01
N TYR A 22 -4.92 -7.93 2.85
CA TYR A 22 -4.29 -8.28 1.57
C TYR A 22 -2.96 -7.57 1.35
N ARG A 23 -2.85 -6.27 1.67
CA ARG A 23 -1.60 -5.50 1.54
C ARG A 23 -0.51 -6.01 2.48
N LEU A 24 -0.86 -6.34 3.72
CA LEU A 24 0.09 -6.88 4.69
C LEU A 24 0.55 -8.29 4.30
N TYR A 25 -0.36 -9.19 3.92
CA TYR A 25 0.01 -10.54 3.49
C TYR A 25 0.81 -10.53 2.19
N ALA A 26 0.34 -9.83 1.16
CA ALA A 26 1.03 -9.74 -0.12
C ALA A 26 2.37 -9.02 0.02
N GLY A 27 2.42 -7.91 0.76
CA GLY A 27 3.65 -7.15 1.00
C GLY A 27 4.67 -7.97 1.78
N SER A 28 4.26 -8.65 2.87
CA SER A 28 5.16 -9.49 3.66
C SER A 28 5.68 -10.69 2.84
N ALA A 29 4.82 -11.31 2.04
CA ALA A 29 5.24 -12.37 1.12
C ALA A 29 6.26 -11.85 0.09
N LEU A 30 6.02 -10.67 -0.50
CA LEU A 30 6.96 -10.05 -1.44
C LEU A 30 8.31 -9.75 -0.80
N LEU A 31 8.32 -9.26 0.45
CA LEU A 31 9.54 -9.01 1.20
C LEU A 31 10.33 -10.30 1.41
N VAL A 32 9.68 -11.38 1.83
CA VAL A 32 10.35 -12.67 2.01
C VAL A 32 10.90 -13.18 0.67
N ILE A 33 10.09 -13.15 -0.39
CA ILE A 33 10.50 -13.57 -1.74
C ILE A 33 11.69 -12.75 -2.24
N SER A 34 11.73 -11.45 -1.96
CA SER A 34 12.81 -10.57 -2.40
C SER A 34 14.19 -10.99 -1.87
N LEU A 35 14.26 -11.71 -0.74
CA LEU A 35 15.51 -12.20 -0.16
C LEU A 35 16.11 -13.39 -0.91
N PHE A 36 15.32 -14.05 -1.76
CA PHE A 36 15.71 -15.29 -2.45
C PHE A 36 15.76 -15.15 -3.97
N ILE A 37 15.41 -13.99 -4.54
CA ILE A 37 15.47 -13.73 -5.98
C ILE A 37 16.71 -12.89 -6.32
N PRO A 38 17.76 -13.50 -6.91
CA PRO A 38 18.94 -12.76 -7.33
C PRO A 38 18.62 -11.79 -8.47
N GLY A 39 19.02 -10.52 -8.34
CA GLY A 39 18.93 -9.52 -9.41
C GLY A 39 17.59 -8.78 -9.54
N GLY A 40 16.55 -9.16 -8.78
CA GLY A 40 15.25 -8.47 -8.71
C GLY A 40 14.91 -7.91 -7.32
N GLU A 41 15.80 -8.10 -6.36
CA GLU A 41 15.61 -7.87 -4.93
C GLU A 41 15.22 -6.44 -4.59
N VAL A 42 15.87 -5.42 -5.16
CA VAL A 42 15.62 -4.02 -4.79
C VAL A 42 14.19 -3.57 -5.14
N LEU A 43 13.71 -3.88 -6.36
CA LEU A 43 12.35 -3.49 -6.75
C LEU A 43 11.28 -4.24 -5.97
N LEU A 44 11.43 -5.54 -5.79
CA LEU A 44 10.51 -6.36 -5.01
C LEU A 44 10.50 -5.92 -3.54
N LEU A 45 11.66 -5.59 -2.99
CA LEU A 45 11.78 -5.11 -1.62
C LEU A 45 11.11 -3.75 -1.44
N LEU A 46 11.29 -2.81 -2.38
CA LEU A 46 10.62 -1.51 -2.37
C LEU A 46 9.09 -1.64 -2.49
N VAL A 47 8.61 -2.48 -3.41
CA VAL A 47 7.16 -2.70 -3.59
C VAL A 47 6.56 -3.40 -2.36
N GLY A 48 7.27 -4.40 -1.82
CA GLY A 48 6.89 -5.09 -0.58
C GLY A 48 6.80 -4.13 0.61
N LEU A 49 7.81 -3.26 0.77
CA LEU A 49 7.82 -2.23 1.81
C LEU A 49 6.66 -1.25 1.63
N ALA A 50 6.39 -0.77 0.42
CA ALA A 50 5.28 0.14 0.16
C ALA A 50 3.91 -0.50 0.46
N LEU A 51 3.72 -1.77 0.11
CA LEU A 51 2.50 -2.53 0.43
C LEU A 51 2.34 -2.69 1.95
N VAL A 52 3.39 -3.10 2.66
CA VAL A 52 3.34 -3.25 4.12
C VAL A 52 3.11 -1.89 4.79
N ALA A 53 3.80 -0.83 4.36
CA ALA A 53 3.65 0.50 4.92
C ALA A 53 2.22 1.05 4.73
N THR A 54 1.64 0.90 3.54
CA THR A 54 0.25 1.35 3.28
C THR A 54 -0.80 0.48 3.98
N GLY A 55 -0.55 -0.83 4.14
CA GLY A 55 -1.39 -1.72 4.94
C GLY A 55 -1.32 -1.40 6.44
N TYR A 56 -0.12 -1.22 6.98
CA TYR A 56 0.12 -0.94 8.40
C TYR A 56 -0.45 0.42 8.83
N SER A 57 -0.20 1.47 8.04
CA SER A 57 -0.73 2.81 8.31
C SER A 57 -2.24 2.94 8.06
N GLY A 58 -2.86 1.99 7.34
CA GLY A 58 -4.25 2.09 6.92
C GLY A 58 -4.51 3.26 5.96
N TRP A 59 -3.47 3.74 5.30
CA TRP A 59 -3.51 4.87 4.38
C TRP A 59 -2.83 4.52 3.07
N CYS A 60 -3.51 4.79 1.96
CA CYS A 60 -2.96 4.73 0.63
C CYS A 60 -3.02 6.12 -0.02
N PRO A 61 -1.88 6.75 -0.35
CA PRO A 61 -1.86 8.09 -0.95
C PRO A 61 -2.58 8.11 -2.30
N ILE A 62 -2.41 7.06 -3.11
CA ILE A 62 -3.08 6.93 -4.41
C ILE A 62 -4.61 6.90 -4.25
N TYR A 63 -5.12 6.17 -3.25
CA TYR A 63 -6.54 6.14 -2.95
C TYR A 63 -7.04 7.53 -2.52
N SER A 64 -6.25 8.24 -1.72
CA SER A 64 -6.56 9.61 -1.31
C SER A 64 -6.71 10.55 -2.50
N GLY A 65 -5.75 10.51 -3.43
CA GLY A 65 -5.80 11.33 -4.65
C GLY A 65 -6.93 10.95 -5.61
N LEU A 66 -7.39 9.70 -5.58
CA LEU A 66 -8.57 9.22 -6.32
C LEU A 66 -9.89 9.42 -5.57
N ASN A 67 -9.87 10.01 -4.37
CA ASN A 67 -11.04 10.14 -3.50
C ASN A 67 -11.72 8.78 -3.23
N LYS A 68 -10.90 7.73 -3.08
CA LYS A 68 -11.32 6.36 -2.85
C LYS A 68 -11.10 6.00 -1.39
N ASN A 69 -12.10 5.41 -0.76
CA ASN A 69 -12.01 4.95 0.62
C ASN A 69 -12.65 3.56 0.69
N THR A 70 -11.90 2.59 1.22
CA THR A 70 -12.34 1.19 1.39
C THR A 70 -12.52 0.80 2.84
N CYS A 71 -12.40 1.76 3.76
CA CYS A 71 -12.94 1.64 5.10
C CYS A 71 -14.47 1.55 4.93
N GLU A 72 -14.97 0.32 4.90
CA GLU A 72 -16.39 0.06 5.05
C GLU A 72 -16.87 0.68 6.38
N LYS A 73 -18.16 1.04 6.43
CA LYS A 73 -18.87 1.08 7.70
C LYS A 73 -18.99 -0.35 8.24
#